data_AF-A0A5N5SR04-F1
#
_entry.id   AF-A0A5N5SR04-F1
#
_cell.length_a   1.000
_cell.length_b   1.000
_cell.length_c   1.000
_cell.angle_alpha   90.00
_cell.angle_beta   90.00
_cell.angle_gamma   90.00
#
_symmetry.space_group_name_H-M   'P 1'
#
loop_
_entity.id
_entity.type
_entity.pdbx_description
1 polymer ?
#
loop_
_entity_poly.entity_id
_entity_poly.type
_entity_poly.pdbx_seq_one_letter_code
_entity_poly.pdbx_strand_id
1 'polypeptide(L)'
;MKLMGKSTENLHEGKYEIVSGRPRNYRGRTGITGRGCLGRWGPNHAADPVVTRWKVDASGNFEANGESSKKILQFVSIKRRDCGEWAIPGGMVDPGEKVTSTLLREFMEEAMNSLEMNDVEIQNTEKELKELFDKGNEIYSGYVDDPRNTDNAWMETVAYNFHENNREGLLYKLPLTAGDDAESVKWVDLSQSLTLYASHKEILQKVVENLDAHW
;
A
#
# COMPACT_ATOMS: atom_id res chain seq x y z
N MET A 1 17.87 -34.18 2.00
CA MET A 1 17.62 -32.73 1.77
C MET A 1 16.61 -32.63 0.63
N LYS A 2 15.31 -32.53 0.95
CA LYS A 2 14.23 -32.57 -0.04
C LYS A 2 14.32 -31.34 -0.94
N LEU A 3 14.57 -31.55 -2.23
CA LEU A 3 14.23 -30.60 -3.28
C LEU A 3 12.70 -30.45 -3.25
N MET A 4 12.22 -29.37 -2.62
CA MET A 4 10.80 -29.00 -2.68
C MET A 4 10.48 -28.50 -4.09
N GLY A 5 9.29 -28.88 -4.53
CA GLY A 5 8.86 -28.87 -5.92
C GLY A 5 8.79 -27.49 -6.56
N LYS A 6 8.60 -27.53 -7.88
CA LYS A 6 8.24 -26.42 -8.75
C LYS A 6 7.13 -25.57 -8.14
N SER A 7 7.48 -24.49 -7.44
CA SER A 7 6.67 -23.29 -7.36
C SER A 7 7.57 -22.16 -7.83
N THR A 8 7.46 -21.81 -9.11
CA THR A 8 7.72 -20.42 -9.48
C THR A 8 6.65 -19.63 -8.74
N GLU A 9 6.98 -19.10 -7.55
CA GLU A 9 6.13 -18.08 -6.93
C GLU A 9 6.00 -16.98 -7.99
N ASN A 10 4.79 -16.82 -8.52
CA ASN A 10 4.54 -16.04 -9.71
C ASN A 10 4.93 -14.59 -9.41
N LEU A 11 5.90 -14.05 -10.14
CA LEU A 11 6.13 -12.61 -10.12
C LEU A 11 4.92 -11.90 -10.68
N HIS A 12 4.70 -10.68 -10.22
CA HIS A 12 3.85 -9.75 -10.93
C HIS A 12 4.44 -9.37 -12.29
N GLU A 13 5.79 -9.27 -12.39
CA GLU A 13 6.51 -8.86 -13.61
C GLU A 13 7.19 -10.02 -14.38
N GLY A 14 6.60 -11.23 -14.39
CA GLY A 14 7.04 -12.33 -15.27
C GLY A 14 7.90 -13.42 -14.63
N LYS A 15 9.13 -13.64 -15.10
CA LYS A 15 10.03 -14.71 -14.61
C LYS A 15 11.39 -14.17 -14.19
N TYR A 16 11.92 -14.67 -13.08
CA TYR A 16 13.29 -14.42 -12.63
C TYR A 16 14.22 -15.60 -12.91
N GLU A 17 15.51 -15.33 -13.04
CA GLU A 17 16.53 -16.36 -13.23
C GLU A 17 16.86 -17.06 -11.91
N ILE A 18 17.14 -18.37 -11.99
CA ILE A 18 17.79 -19.11 -10.91
C ILE A 18 19.26 -19.31 -11.29
N VAL A 19 20.17 -18.73 -10.51
CA VAL A 19 21.63 -18.86 -10.71
C VAL A 19 22.21 -19.53 -9.47
N SER A 20 22.93 -20.64 -9.67
CA SER A 20 23.53 -21.43 -8.57
C SER A 20 22.54 -21.82 -7.47
N GLY A 21 21.31 -22.17 -7.87
CA GLY A 21 20.25 -22.58 -6.96
C GLY A 21 19.58 -21.45 -6.17
N ARG A 22 19.84 -20.18 -6.50
CA ARG A 22 19.20 -19.01 -5.86
C ARG A 22 18.52 -18.11 -6.89
N PRO A 23 17.40 -17.46 -6.52
CA PRO A 23 16.81 -16.39 -7.34
C PRO A 23 17.82 -15.28 -7.58
N ARG A 24 17.75 -14.68 -8.76
CA ARG A 24 18.49 -13.48 -9.12
C ARG A 24 17.51 -12.33 -9.30
N ASN A 25 17.74 -11.24 -8.59
CA ASN A 25 16.94 -10.02 -8.71
C ASN A 25 16.96 -9.54 -10.17
N TYR A 26 15.76 -9.46 -10.78
CA TYR A 26 15.60 -9.15 -12.19
C TYR A 26 15.78 -7.65 -12.50
N ARG A 27 15.77 -6.78 -11.48
CA ARG A 27 16.13 -5.36 -11.61
C ARG A 27 17.64 -5.11 -11.51
N GLY A 28 18.44 -6.15 -11.27
CA GLY A 28 19.90 -6.09 -11.32
C GLY A 28 20.57 -6.36 -9.99
N ARG A 29 21.85 -5.99 -9.89
CA ARG A 29 22.65 -6.18 -8.67
C ARG A 29 22.35 -5.06 -7.68
N THR A 30 22.11 -5.42 -6.43
CA THR A 30 22.05 -4.47 -5.29
C THR A 30 23.39 -4.40 -4.55
N GLY A 31 24.31 -5.32 -4.83
CA GLY A 31 25.62 -5.40 -4.17
C GLY A 31 25.62 -6.23 -2.88
N ILE A 32 24.48 -6.84 -2.54
CA ILE A 32 24.30 -7.66 -1.34
C ILE A 32 23.67 -8.99 -1.75
N THR A 33 24.29 -10.11 -1.38
CA THR A 33 23.74 -11.46 -1.64
C THR A 33 23.04 -12.02 -0.40
N GLY A 34 22.27 -13.09 -0.57
CA GLY A 34 21.44 -13.67 0.50
C GLY A 34 20.04 -13.06 0.51
N ARG A 35 19.30 -13.22 1.61
CA ARG A 35 17.95 -12.67 1.76
C ARG A 35 17.89 -11.32 2.48
N GLY A 36 18.99 -10.90 3.11
CA GLY A 36 18.95 -9.78 4.05
C GLY A 36 17.96 -10.07 5.18
N CYS A 37 17.04 -9.15 5.44
CA CYS A 37 15.96 -9.29 6.41
C CYS A 37 14.67 -9.90 5.83
N LEU A 38 14.62 -10.21 4.54
CA LEU A 38 13.42 -10.76 3.90
C LEU A 38 13.24 -12.24 4.24
N GLY A 39 11.98 -12.66 4.44
CA GLY A 39 11.66 -14.04 4.83
C GLY A 39 11.89 -15.04 3.71
N ARG A 40 11.57 -14.66 2.46
CA ARG A 40 11.60 -15.54 1.29
C ARG A 40 12.79 -15.25 0.38
N TRP A 41 13.23 -16.28 -0.34
CA TRP A 41 14.09 -16.10 -1.51
C TRP A 41 13.24 -15.68 -2.71
N GLY A 42 13.72 -14.74 -3.53
CA GLY A 42 12.96 -14.19 -4.64
C GLY A 42 11.96 -13.13 -4.19
N PRO A 43 10.76 -13.07 -4.79
CA PRO A 43 9.77 -12.05 -4.45
C PRO A 43 9.21 -12.24 -3.04
N ASN A 44 9.04 -11.13 -2.32
CA ASN A 44 8.33 -11.03 -1.06
C ASN A 44 7.13 -10.11 -1.33
N HIS A 45 5.94 -10.69 -1.38
CA HIS A 45 4.72 -10.01 -1.83
C HIS A 45 4.09 -9.21 -0.69
N ALA A 46 3.78 -7.95 -0.97
CA ALA A 46 3.00 -7.04 -0.14
C ALA A 46 1.72 -6.60 -0.88
N ALA A 47 0.82 -5.93 -0.15
CA ALA A 47 -0.35 -5.28 -0.72
C ALA A 47 -0.55 -3.88 -0.12
N ASP A 48 -0.80 -2.90 -0.98
CA ASP A 48 -0.86 -1.48 -0.62
C ASP A 48 -2.27 -0.89 -0.89
N PRO A 49 -3.10 -0.70 0.16
CA PRO A 49 -4.42 -0.08 0.03
C PRO A 49 -4.31 1.46 0.00
N VAL A 50 -4.35 2.02 -1.21
CA VAL A 50 -4.34 3.47 -1.43
C VAL A 50 -5.75 4.04 -1.27
N VAL A 51 -6.15 4.32 -0.04
CA VAL A 51 -7.46 4.88 0.29
C VAL A 51 -7.44 6.40 0.13
N THR A 52 -8.32 6.93 -0.73
CA THR A 52 -8.31 8.34 -1.13
C THR A 52 -9.67 9.01 -1.10
N ARG A 53 -9.70 10.32 -0.85
CA ARG A 53 -10.88 11.18 -0.94
C ARG A 53 -10.50 12.56 -1.46
N TRP A 54 -11.45 13.30 -2.03
CA TRP A 54 -11.23 14.71 -2.35
C TRP A 54 -11.13 15.55 -1.08
N LYS A 55 -10.19 16.49 -1.02
CA LYS A 55 -10.17 17.49 0.05
C LYS A 55 -11.43 18.35 -0.03
N VAL A 56 -12.02 18.65 1.13
CA VAL A 56 -13.16 19.56 1.24
C VAL A 56 -12.80 20.77 2.08
N ASP A 57 -13.33 21.93 1.68
CA ASP A 57 -13.22 23.17 2.43
C ASP A 57 -14.15 23.18 3.66
N ALA A 58 -14.09 24.26 4.45
CA ALA A 58 -14.95 24.44 5.63
C ALA A 58 -16.47 24.49 5.31
N SER A 59 -16.84 24.71 4.04
CA SER A 59 -18.22 24.69 3.56
C SER A 59 -18.65 23.33 3.01
N GLY A 60 -17.75 22.33 2.98
CA GLY A 60 -18.02 21.01 2.44
C GLY A 60 -17.94 20.93 0.91
N ASN A 61 -17.33 21.90 0.24
CA ASN A 61 -17.10 21.84 -1.21
C ASN A 61 -15.71 21.29 -1.51
N PHE A 62 -15.55 20.62 -2.65
CA PHE A 62 -14.25 20.13 -3.06
C PHE A 62 -13.28 21.29 -3.30
N GLU A 63 -12.13 21.22 -2.63
CA GLU A 63 -11.09 22.25 -2.72
C GLU A 63 -10.27 22.03 -3.99
N ALA A 64 -10.08 23.10 -4.76
CA ALA A 64 -9.18 23.14 -5.90
C ALA A 64 -7.87 23.84 -5.53
N ASN A 65 -6.76 23.33 -6.03
CA ASN A 65 -5.48 23.97 -5.91
C ASN A 65 -5.43 25.22 -6.80
N GLY A 66 -4.95 26.34 -6.26
CA GLY A 66 -4.98 27.64 -6.95
C GLY A 66 -4.07 27.74 -8.19
N GLU A 67 -3.03 26.91 -8.30
CA GLU A 67 -2.10 26.94 -9.44
C GLU A 67 -2.59 26.05 -10.58
N SER A 68 -2.95 24.81 -10.28
CA SER A 68 -3.37 23.83 -11.28
C SER A 68 -4.85 23.91 -11.65
N SER A 69 -5.67 24.58 -10.83
CA SER A 69 -7.15 24.56 -10.90
C SER A 69 -7.77 23.16 -10.79
N LYS A 70 -6.99 22.14 -10.44
CA LYS A 70 -7.45 20.76 -10.21
C LYS A 70 -7.81 20.56 -8.75
N LYS A 71 -8.69 19.59 -8.48
CA LYS A 71 -9.06 19.21 -7.11
C LYS A 71 -7.86 18.65 -6.35
N ILE A 72 -7.78 18.96 -5.05
CA ILE A 72 -6.76 18.40 -4.17
C ILE A 72 -7.21 17.01 -3.70
N LEU A 73 -6.38 16.01 -3.93
CA LEU A 73 -6.62 14.65 -3.49
C LEU A 73 -5.94 14.41 -2.14
N GLN A 74 -6.63 13.74 -1.22
CA GLN A 74 -6.05 13.26 0.04
C GLN A 74 -5.95 11.74 0.01
N PHE A 75 -4.93 11.20 0.67
CA PHE A 75 -4.82 9.77 0.95
C PHE A 75 -4.59 9.52 2.45
N VAL A 76 -4.93 8.31 2.91
CA VAL A 76 -4.57 7.86 4.26
C VAL A 76 -3.10 7.47 4.27
N SER A 77 -2.33 8.05 5.17
CA SER A 77 -0.92 7.73 5.37
C SER A 77 -0.64 7.41 6.83
N ILE A 78 0.24 6.44 7.04
CA ILE A 78 0.80 6.12 8.36
C ILE A 78 2.25 6.57 8.44
N LYS A 79 2.69 6.92 9.64
CA LYS A 79 4.11 7.15 9.94
C LYS A 79 4.67 5.90 10.58
N ARG A 80 5.55 5.19 9.87
CA ARG A 80 6.10 3.92 10.34
C ARG A 80 6.94 4.12 11.59
N ARG A 81 6.84 3.20 12.55
CA ARG A 81 7.58 3.27 13.82
C ARG A 81 9.07 2.99 13.68
N ASP A 82 9.46 2.18 12.69
CA ASP A 82 10.83 1.71 12.49
C ASP A 82 11.76 2.76 11.86
N CYS A 83 11.26 3.53 10.89
CA CYS A 83 12.03 4.55 10.18
C CYS A 83 11.52 5.99 10.38
N GLY A 84 10.30 6.18 10.90
CA GLY A 84 9.69 7.50 11.06
C GLY A 84 9.23 8.14 9.75
N GLU A 85 9.24 7.40 8.64
CA GLU A 85 8.79 7.88 7.33
C GLU A 85 7.29 7.66 7.13
N TRP A 86 6.67 8.55 6.35
CA TRP A 86 5.28 8.41 5.94
C TRP A 86 5.15 7.40 4.80
N ALA A 87 4.13 6.55 4.87
CA ALA A 87 3.91 5.44 3.95
C ALA A 87 2.42 5.22 3.68
N ILE A 88 2.12 4.42 2.64
CA ILE A 88 0.81 3.82 2.43
C ILE A 88 0.66 2.74 3.52
N PRO A 89 -0.53 2.58 4.13
CA PRO A 89 -0.76 1.58 5.18
C PRO A 89 -0.89 0.17 4.59
N GLY A 90 0.23 -0.44 4.19
CA GLY A 90 0.28 -1.72 3.51
C GLY A 90 1.26 -2.69 4.16
N GLY A 91 1.06 -3.98 3.92
CA GLY A 91 1.84 -5.02 4.57
C GLY A 91 1.92 -6.31 3.75
N MET A 92 2.46 -7.35 4.39
CA MET A 92 2.84 -8.59 3.70
C MET A 92 1.61 -9.45 3.37
N VAL A 93 1.61 -10.09 2.21
CA VAL A 93 0.57 -11.07 1.85
C VAL A 93 0.86 -12.40 2.55
N ASP A 94 -0.09 -12.87 3.36
CA ASP A 94 0.06 -14.12 4.08
C ASP A 94 -0.02 -15.34 3.15
N PRO A 95 0.64 -16.47 3.50
CA PRO A 95 0.57 -17.69 2.70
C PRO A 95 -0.87 -18.18 2.48
N GLY A 96 -1.33 -18.15 1.23
CA GLY A 96 -2.68 -18.59 0.84
C GLY A 96 -3.76 -17.52 1.01
N GLU A 97 -3.41 -16.32 1.48
CA GLU A 97 -4.31 -15.17 1.56
C GLU A 97 -4.59 -14.61 0.16
N LYS A 98 -5.81 -14.11 -0.06
CA LYS A 98 -6.14 -13.34 -1.27
C LYS A 98 -5.65 -11.91 -1.08
N VAL A 99 -5.03 -11.33 -2.10
CA VAL A 99 -4.57 -9.92 -2.09
C VAL A 99 -5.67 -8.95 -1.64
N THR A 100 -6.91 -9.14 -2.09
CA THR A 100 -8.05 -8.29 -1.67
C THR A 100 -8.35 -8.38 -0.17
N SER A 101 -8.12 -9.55 0.45
CA SER A 101 -8.26 -9.74 1.89
C SER A 101 -7.11 -9.04 2.63
N THR A 102 -5.87 -9.18 2.14
CA THR A 102 -4.70 -8.47 2.65
C THR A 102 -4.94 -6.95 2.64
N LEU A 103 -5.40 -6.38 1.51
CA LEU A 103 -5.65 -4.94 1.39
C LEU A 103 -6.61 -4.40 2.46
N LEU A 104 -7.71 -5.11 2.75
CA LEU A 104 -8.66 -4.72 3.78
C LEU A 104 -8.07 -4.89 5.18
N ARG A 105 -7.44 -6.04 5.45
CA ARG A 105 -6.83 -6.36 6.74
C ARG A 105 -5.77 -5.32 7.11
N GLU A 106 -4.79 -5.08 6.24
CA GLU A 106 -3.70 -4.13 6.48
C GLU A 106 -4.23 -2.72 6.74
N PHE A 107 -5.23 -2.27 5.96
CA PHE A 107 -5.84 -0.97 6.21
C PHE A 107 -6.53 -0.89 7.57
N MET A 108 -7.25 -1.93 7.98
CA MET A 108 -7.91 -1.98 9.28
C MET A 108 -6.90 -2.04 10.44
N GLU A 109 -5.84 -2.83 10.31
CA GLU A 109 -4.81 -2.98 11.32
C GLU A 109 -4.01 -1.68 11.48
N GLU A 110 -3.45 -1.16 10.39
CA GLU A 110 -2.51 -0.03 10.45
C GLU A 110 -3.19 1.35 10.56
N ALA A 111 -4.36 1.53 9.94
CA ALA A 111 -5.03 2.83 9.88
C ALA A 111 -6.28 2.94 10.77
N MET A 112 -6.79 1.83 11.30
CA MET A 112 -7.93 1.81 12.22
C MET A 112 -7.66 1.12 13.57
N ASN A 113 -6.47 0.55 13.78
CA ASN A 113 -6.09 -0.16 15.01
C ASN A 113 -7.06 -1.30 15.36
N SER A 114 -7.44 -2.11 14.36
CA SER A 114 -8.40 -3.20 14.55
C SER A 114 -7.92 -4.30 15.50
N LEU A 115 -6.62 -4.39 15.78
CA LEU A 115 -6.06 -5.34 16.75
C LEU A 115 -6.52 -5.08 18.19
N GLU A 116 -6.93 -3.85 18.50
CA GLU A 116 -7.47 -3.45 19.81
C GLU A 116 -9.01 -3.42 19.83
N MET A 117 -9.67 -3.74 18.71
CA MET A 117 -11.12 -3.82 18.58
C MET A 117 -11.65 -5.18 19.02
N ASN A 118 -12.90 -5.22 19.48
CA ASN A 118 -13.59 -6.50 19.71
C ASN A 118 -14.21 -7.07 18.42
N ASP A 119 -14.56 -8.36 18.43
CA ASP A 119 -15.10 -9.07 17.26
C ASP A 119 -16.31 -8.38 16.61
N VAL A 120 -17.17 -7.73 17.40
CA VAL A 120 -18.37 -7.04 16.89
C VAL A 120 -17.97 -5.74 16.18
N GLU A 121 -17.01 -4.99 16.72
CA GLU A 121 -16.46 -3.78 16.09
C GLU A 121 -15.74 -4.11 14.78
N ILE A 122 -14.95 -5.18 14.76
CA ILE A 122 -14.28 -5.68 13.56
C ILE A 122 -15.31 -6.00 12.48
N GLN A 123 -16.32 -6.83 12.80
CA GLN A 123 -17.35 -7.23 11.83
C GLN A 123 -18.14 -6.04 11.27
N ASN A 124 -18.46 -5.06 12.10
CA ASN A 124 -19.16 -3.85 11.66
C ASN A 124 -18.27 -3.00 10.74
N THR A 125 -17.01 -2.80 11.13
CA THR A 125 -16.04 -2.01 10.35
C THR A 125 -15.75 -2.66 9.00
N GLU A 126 -15.49 -3.98 8.98
CA GLU A 126 -15.31 -4.75 7.75
C GLU A 126 -16.51 -4.58 6.83
N LYS A 127 -17.74 -4.70 7.37
CA LYS A 127 -18.97 -4.58 6.59
C LYS A 127 -19.11 -3.18 5.97
N GLU A 128 -18.79 -2.12 6.71
CA GLU A 128 -18.83 -0.75 6.21
C GLU A 128 -17.79 -0.52 5.10
N LEU A 129 -16.56 -0.99 5.31
CA LEU A 129 -15.47 -0.84 4.33
C LEU A 129 -15.65 -1.70 3.09
N LYS A 130 -16.34 -2.84 3.21
CA LYS A 130 -16.47 -3.81 2.12
C LYS A 130 -17.01 -3.18 0.83
N GLU A 131 -18.02 -2.32 0.91
CA GLU A 131 -18.58 -1.69 -0.29
C GLU A 131 -17.59 -0.77 -1.01
N LEU A 132 -16.70 -0.12 -0.26
CA LEU A 132 -15.62 0.71 -0.81
C LEU A 132 -14.52 -0.18 -1.40
N PHE A 133 -14.11 -1.22 -0.68
CA PHE A 133 -13.03 -2.13 -1.09
C PHE A 133 -13.42 -3.05 -2.25
N ASP A 134 -14.71 -3.34 -2.44
CA ASP A 134 -15.22 -4.05 -3.61
C ASP A 134 -15.08 -3.23 -4.92
N LYS A 135 -14.87 -1.90 -4.81
CA LYS A 135 -14.74 -0.97 -5.96
C LYS A 135 -13.29 -0.55 -6.24
N GLY A 136 -12.33 -1.22 -5.62
CA GLY A 136 -10.91 -0.90 -5.79
C GLY A 136 -10.42 -1.12 -7.23
N ASN A 137 -9.53 -0.24 -7.68
CA ASN A 137 -8.86 -0.37 -8.96
C ASN A 137 -7.37 -0.66 -8.73
N GLU A 138 -6.83 -1.69 -9.38
CA GLU A 138 -5.39 -1.93 -9.37
C GLU A 138 -4.65 -0.78 -10.07
N ILE A 139 -3.63 -0.23 -9.41
CA ILE A 139 -2.81 0.90 -9.89
C ILE A 139 -1.39 0.45 -10.22
N TYR A 140 -0.91 -0.53 -9.46
CA TYR A 140 0.44 -1.04 -9.61
C TYR A 140 0.50 -2.49 -9.18
N SER A 141 1.31 -3.26 -9.89
CA SER A 141 1.64 -4.64 -9.54
C SER A 141 3.05 -4.91 -10.04
N GLY A 142 4.00 -5.11 -9.13
CA GLY A 142 5.40 -5.27 -9.53
C GLY A 142 6.43 -4.98 -8.46
N TYR A 143 7.68 -4.85 -8.91
CA TYR A 143 8.86 -4.59 -8.09
C TYR A 143 8.74 -3.31 -7.26
N VAL A 144 9.17 -3.31 -6.01
CA VAL A 144 9.31 -2.07 -5.22
C VAL A 144 10.79 -1.81 -5.01
N ASP A 145 11.26 -0.60 -5.34
CA ASP A 145 12.62 -0.18 -4.98
C ASP A 145 12.68 0.11 -3.48
N ASP A 146 13.03 -0.92 -2.73
CA ASP A 146 12.96 -0.99 -1.28
C ASP A 146 14.37 -1.24 -0.70
N PRO A 147 14.75 -0.56 0.39
CA PRO A 147 16.06 -0.72 1.02
C PRO A 147 16.35 -2.15 1.51
N ARG A 148 15.34 -3.01 1.63
CA ARG A 148 15.47 -4.43 2.01
C ARG A 148 15.91 -5.32 0.84
N ASN A 149 15.90 -4.81 -0.38
CA ASN A 149 16.21 -5.59 -1.58
C ASN A 149 17.67 -6.09 -1.61
N THR A 150 17.84 -7.31 -2.10
CA THR A 150 19.13 -7.98 -2.28
C THR A 150 19.24 -8.57 -3.69
N ASP A 151 20.39 -9.12 -4.05
CA ASP A 151 20.61 -9.87 -5.28
C ASP A 151 19.73 -11.14 -5.35
N ASN A 152 19.19 -11.64 -4.23
CA ASN A 152 18.46 -12.92 -4.19
C ASN A 152 17.07 -12.87 -3.53
N ALA A 153 16.64 -11.72 -3.01
CA ALA A 153 15.32 -11.49 -2.45
C ALA A 153 14.93 -10.02 -2.62
N TRP A 154 13.69 -9.74 -3.00
CA TRP A 154 13.19 -8.39 -3.24
C TRP A 154 11.72 -8.24 -2.88
N MET A 155 11.28 -6.99 -2.71
CA MET A 155 9.88 -6.64 -2.51
C MET A 155 9.13 -6.56 -3.84
N GLU A 156 7.94 -7.14 -3.86
CA GLU A 156 6.91 -6.82 -4.85
C GLU A 156 5.64 -6.42 -4.13
N THR A 157 4.85 -5.54 -4.74
CA THR A 157 3.55 -5.15 -4.19
C THR A 157 2.46 -5.18 -5.24
N VAL A 158 1.23 -5.27 -4.77
CA VAL A 158 0.04 -4.91 -5.54
C VAL A 158 -0.65 -3.75 -4.83
N ALA A 159 -0.73 -2.61 -5.50
CA ALA A 159 -1.39 -1.42 -4.98
C ALA A 159 -2.76 -1.23 -5.63
N TYR A 160 -3.77 -1.06 -4.80
CA TYR A 160 -5.14 -0.76 -5.22
C TYR A 160 -5.54 0.63 -4.73
N ASN A 161 -6.21 1.40 -5.57
CA ASN A 161 -6.84 2.64 -5.15
C ASN A 161 -8.33 2.43 -4.84
N PHE A 162 -8.71 2.85 -3.64
CA PHE A 162 -10.08 2.87 -3.15
C PHE A 162 -10.49 4.32 -2.95
N HIS A 163 -11.33 4.83 -3.85
CA HIS A 163 -11.62 6.26 -3.91
C HIS A 163 -13.07 6.59 -3.54
N GLU A 164 -13.25 7.53 -2.61
CA GLU A 164 -14.55 8.09 -2.27
C GLU A 164 -14.80 9.40 -3.05
N ASN A 165 -15.77 9.33 -3.96
CA ASN A 165 -16.21 10.47 -4.76
C ASN A 165 -17.32 11.29 -4.07
N ASN A 166 -18.04 10.71 -3.11
CA ASN A 166 -19.13 11.38 -2.42
C ASN A 166 -18.64 12.02 -1.12
N ARG A 167 -18.80 13.34 -0.98
CA ARG A 167 -18.46 14.09 0.24
C ARG A 167 -19.23 13.66 1.50
N GLU A 168 -20.36 12.97 1.33
CA GLU A 168 -21.14 12.38 2.43
C GLU A 168 -20.80 10.91 2.68
N GLY A 169 -19.86 10.37 1.89
CA GLY A 169 -19.43 8.99 1.90
C GLY A 169 -18.62 8.61 3.14
N LEU A 170 -18.29 7.33 3.23
CA LEU A 170 -17.72 6.71 4.43
C LEU A 170 -16.41 7.38 4.86
N LEU A 171 -15.53 7.67 3.90
CA LEU A 171 -14.19 8.19 4.17
C LEU A 171 -14.16 9.60 4.78
N TYR A 172 -15.29 10.33 4.78
CA TYR A 172 -15.41 11.62 5.47
C TYR A 172 -15.83 11.50 6.94
N LYS A 173 -16.31 10.32 7.34
CA LYS A 173 -16.78 10.00 8.69
C LYS A 173 -15.89 8.96 9.39
N LEU A 174 -15.02 8.30 8.63
CA LEU A 174 -14.16 7.23 9.10
C LEU A 174 -13.14 7.76 10.14
N PRO A 175 -13.17 7.27 11.39
CA PRO A 175 -12.12 7.56 12.35
C PRO A 175 -10.85 6.81 11.96
N LEU A 176 -9.70 7.50 12.04
CA LEU A 176 -8.39 6.90 11.84
C LEU A 176 -7.69 6.79 13.20
N THR A 177 -7.14 5.61 13.49
CA THR A 177 -6.36 5.32 14.69
C THR A 177 -5.14 4.52 14.26
N ALA A 178 -3.95 4.97 14.64
CA ALA A 178 -2.72 4.30 14.25
C ALA A 178 -2.68 2.91 14.91
N GLY A 179 -2.36 1.89 14.12
CA GLY A 179 -2.06 0.54 14.60
C GLY A 179 -0.75 0.46 15.39
N ASP A 180 -0.40 -0.74 15.83
CA ASP A 180 0.79 -1.02 16.63
C ASP A 180 2.12 -0.70 15.92
N ASP A 181 2.17 -0.93 14.60
CA ASP A 181 3.33 -0.66 13.75
C ASP A 181 3.44 0.81 13.27
N ALA A 182 2.44 1.64 13.57
CA ALA A 182 2.39 3.05 13.18
C ALA A 182 2.51 3.99 14.40
N GLU A 183 3.36 5.01 14.29
CA GLU A 183 3.44 6.09 15.28
C GLU A 183 2.24 7.05 15.15
N SER A 184 1.74 7.24 13.92
CA SER A 184 0.68 8.19 13.61
C SER A 184 -0.04 7.81 12.33
N VAL A 185 -1.31 8.21 12.19
CA VAL A 185 -2.11 8.05 10.98
C VAL A 185 -2.85 9.36 10.69
N LYS A 186 -2.94 9.76 9.41
CA LYS A 186 -3.73 10.93 9.00
C LYS A 186 -4.08 10.92 7.52
N TRP A 187 -5.04 11.77 7.17
CA TRP A 187 -5.23 12.22 5.81
C TRP A 187 -4.11 13.20 5.42
N VAL A 188 -3.50 12.98 4.25
CA VAL A 188 -2.41 13.80 3.71
C VAL A 188 -2.80 14.32 2.34
N ASP A 189 -2.66 15.63 2.12
CA ASP A 189 -2.82 16.25 0.81
C ASP A 189 -1.69 15.77 -0.11
N LEU A 190 -2.06 15.21 -1.27
CA LEU A 190 -1.08 14.80 -2.28
C LEU A 190 -0.50 16.02 -2.98
N SER A 191 0.81 16.04 -3.10
CA SER A 191 1.58 17.03 -3.85
C SER A 191 2.96 16.49 -4.23
N GLN A 192 3.59 17.10 -5.23
CA GLN A 192 4.95 16.79 -5.67
C GLN A 192 6.00 16.95 -4.57
N SER A 193 5.74 17.80 -3.58
CA SER A 193 6.66 18.03 -2.46
C SER A 193 6.67 16.92 -1.41
N LEU A 194 5.73 15.97 -1.50
CA LEU A 194 5.60 14.90 -0.53
C LEU A 194 6.81 13.96 -0.59
N THR A 195 7.35 13.64 0.59
CA THR A 195 8.41 12.65 0.80
C THR A 195 7.81 11.43 1.47
N LEU A 196 7.98 10.26 0.85
CA LEU A 196 7.42 8.99 1.31
C LEU A 196 8.45 7.88 1.26
N TYR A 197 8.18 6.83 2.02
CA TYR A 197 8.96 5.60 2.04
C TYR A 197 8.97 4.89 0.69
N ALA A 198 10.13 4.34 0.31
CA ALA A 198 10.32 3.51 -0.88
C ALA A 198 9.73 4.13 -2.17
N SER A 199 9.11 3.31 -3.02
CA SER A 199 8.48 3.75 -4.28
C SER A 199 7.03 4.22 -4.13
N HIS A 200 6.60 4.64 -2.93
CA HIS A 200 5.20 4.99 -2.69
C HIS A 200 4.77 6.26 -3.44
N LYS A 201 5.72 7.17 -3.69
CA LYS A 201 5.45 8.40 -4.45
C LYS A 201 5.06 8.10 -5.89
N GLU A 202 5.72 7.14 -6.54
CA GLU A 202 5.42 6.70 -7.90
C GLU A 202 4.05 6.03 -7.99
N ILE A 203 3.67 5.24 -6.99
CA ILE A 203 2.33 4.64 -6.89
C ILE A 203 1.27 5.73 -6.79
N LEU A 204 1.47 6.72 -5.91
CA LEU A 204 0.51 7.82 -5.71
C LEU A 204 0.42 8.76 -6.91
N GLN A 205 1.53 8.98 -7.63
CA GLN A 205 1.51 9.75 -8.87
C GLN A 205 0.54 9.13 -9.89
N LYS A 206 0.55 7.80 -10.05
CA LYS A 206 -0.41 7.10 -10.93
C LYS A 206 -1.86 7.30 -10.49
N VAL A 207 -2.13 7.34 -9.18
CA VAL A 207 -3.48 7.62 -8.66
C VAL A 207 -3.90 9.05 -9.02
N VAL A 208 -3.00 10.01 -8.85
CA VAL A 208 -3.25 11.43 -9.18
C VAL A 208 -3.52 11.61 -10.67
N GLU A 209 -2.76 10.95 -11.53
CA GLU A 209 -2.98 10.92 -12.97
C GLU A 209 -4.34 10.29 -13.33
N ASN A 210 -4.68 9.14 -12.73
CA ASN A 210 -5.94 8.43 -12.99
C ASN A 210 -7.19 9.21 -12.56
N LEU A 211 -7.08 10.01 -11.48
CA LEU A 211 -8.20 10.79 -10.95
C LEU A 211 -8.21 12.26 -11.44
N ASP A 212 -7.26 12.65 -12.29
CA ASP A 212 -7.07 14.03 -12.75
C ASP A 212 -6.97 15.05 -11.60
N ALA A 213 -6.19 14.70 -10.57
CA ALA A 213 -5.99 15.52 -9.38
C ALA A 213 -4.80 16.49 -9.53
N HIS A 214 -4.68 17.41 -8.56
CA HIS A 214 -3.48 18.21 -8.37
C HIS A 214 -2.27 17.32 -8.02
N TRP A 215 -1.12 17.63 -8.61
CA TRP A 215 0.19 17.03 -8.30
C TRP A 215 1.22 18.12 -8.03
#